data_AF-A0A9W9CP04-F1
#
_entry.id   AF-A0A9W9CP04-F1
#
_cell.length_a   1.000
_cell.length_b   1.000
_cell.length_c   1.000
_cell.angle_alpha   90.00
_cell.angle_beta   90.00
_cell.angle_gamma   90.00
#
_symmetry.space_group_name_H-M   'P 1'
#
loop_
_entity.id
_entity.type
_entity.pdbx_description
1 polymer ?
#
loop_
_entity_poly.entity_id
_entity_poly.type
_entity_poly.pdbx_seq_one_letter_code
_entity_poly.pdbx_strand_id
1 'polypeptide(L)'
;MKPGTFVAYPFATVCLILACSAESRPFDSIVKAFNALTEQTPLRDFNMGQPEGQVSTGVIISDVIGKTQNIAIFSGLTRDIDAVSGRLDDAAQNATVLAPDNSVMRNLKRKPWEDPEDYDSFGASAYEGSSGEDRARKNLERFVQRHIVPESPWDEGKKVKTLAGNEVWWESKDGQKKIQPGNVEVTSIADKVSNGEVWIVGSSLASRAELSISRELKLPSLPPLYQDPRQYVPATGQSWTSLRTALPTQKNNFETDSHDPESTTSPPRPDPRRTAPGLADTTTTRKQLGIGERAILLQTTHGNVLWDLIALIDQATIDFINERVG
;
A
#
# COMPACT_ATOMS: atom_id res chain seq x y z
N MET A 1 36.49 -48.74 -25.26
CA MET A 1 35.99 -47.35 -25.06
C MET A 1 34.81 -47.39 -24.10
N LYS A 2 34.98 -46.70 -22.96
CA LYS A 2 34.04 -46.25 -21.89
C LYS A 2 32.81 -47.11 -21.48
N PRO A 3 32.74 -47.57 -20.21
CA PRO A 3 31.47 -47.88 -19.55
C PRO A 3 30.83 -46.60 -19.02
N GLY A 4 29.51 -46.44 -19.22
CA GLY A 4 28.73 -45.30 -18.74
C GLY A 4 28.27 -45.50 -17.29
N THR A 5 28.64 -44.55 -16.43
CA THR A 5 28.29 -44.52 -15.01
C THR A 5 26.88 -43.93 -14.82
N PHE A 6 25.94 -44.73 -14.33
CA PHE A 6 24.69 -44.21 -13.74
C PHE A 6 24.98 -43.74 -12.32
N VAL A 7 25.06 -42.43 -12.11
CA VAL A 7 25.07 -41.82 -10.77
C VAL A 7 23.62 -41.65 -10.36
N ALA A 8 23.14 -42.53 -9.48
CA ALA A 8 21.88 -42.35 -8.77
C ALA A 8 22.05 -41.20 -7.75
N TYR A 9 21.15 -40.22 -7.75
CA TYR A 9 21.12 -39.11 -6.79
C TYR A 9 20.26 -39.51 -5.57
N PRO A 10 20.83 -40.00 -4.46
CA PRO A 10 20.05 -40.47 -3.31
C PRO A 10 19.26 -39.34 -2.63
N PHE A 11 19.73 -38.09 -2.71
CA PHE A 11 19.08 -36.94 -2.07
C PHE A 11 17.76 -36.54 -2.74
N ALA A 12 17.65 -36.67 -4.07
CA ALA A 12 16.42 -36.32 -4.78
C ALA A 12 15.27 -37.30 -4.45
N THR A 13 15.61 -38.58 -4.27
CA THR A 13 14.64 -39.63 -3.91
C THR A 13 14.10 -39.45 -2.49
N VAL A 14 14.93 -39.00 -1.54
CA VAL A 14 14.51 -38.75 -0.16
C VAL A 14 13.54 -37.56 -0.06
N CYS A 15 13.77 -36.47 -0.81
CA CYS A 15 12.85 -35.33 -0.84
C CYS A 15 11.47 -35.67 -1.43
N LEU A 16 11.42 -36.56 -2.45
CA LEU A 16 10.15 -36.99 -3.03
C LEU A 16 9.34 -37.86 -2.05
N ILE A 17 9.99 -38.72 -1.28
CA ILE A 17 9.33 -39.59 -0.27
C ILE A 17 8.81 -38.77 0.92
N LEU A 18 9.53 -37.72 1.34
CA LEU A 18 9.08 -36.82 2.41
C LEU A 18 7.89 -35.93 1.99
N ALA A 19 7.83 -35.49 0.73
CA ALA A 19 6.68 -34.75 0.22
C ALA A 19 5.42 -35.63 0.07
N CYS A 20 5.58 -36.92 -0.23
CA CYS A 20 4.47 -37.87 -0.35
C CYS A 20 3.95 -38.43 0.99
N SER A 21 4.58 -38.11 2.13
CA SER A 21 4.14 -38.55 3.46
C SER A 21 3.52 -37.43 4.33
N ALA A 22 3.33 -36.24 3.76
CA ALA A 22 2.60 -35.16 4.42
C ALA A 22 1.09 -35.43 4.35
N GLU A 23 0.54 -36.15 5.33
CA GLU A 23 -0.92 -36.21 5.52
C GLU A 23 -1.48 -34.81 5.83
N SER A 24 -2.52 -34.42 5.11
CA SER A 24 -3.28 -33.20 5.39
C SER A 24 -3.86 -33.28 6.80
N ARG A 25 -3.63 -32.25 7.63
CA ARG A 25 -4.19 -32.22 8.99
C ARG A 25 -5.71 -32.34 8.93
N PRO A 26 -6.34 -33.23 9.72
CA PRO A 26 -7.79 -33.37 9.74
C PRO A 26 -8.43 -32.05 10.17
N PHE A 27 -9.52 -31.67 9.49
CA PHE A 27 -10.21 -30.40 9.67
C PHE A 27 -10.62 -30.14 11.13
N ASP A 28 -10.93 -31.21 11.87
CA ASP A 28 -11.23 -31.14 13.31
C ASP A 28 -10.09 -30.58 14.15
N SER A 29 -8.83 -30.79 13.76
CA SER A 29 -7.67 -30.22 14.46
C SER A 29 -7.57 -28.70 14.27
N ILE A 30 -8.06 -28.18 13.14
CA ILE A 30 -8.09 -26.73 12.86
C ILE A 30 -9.19 -26.08 13.69
N VAL A 31 -10.37 -26.69 13.75
CA VAL A 31 -11.50 -26.20 14.57
C VAL A 31 -11.15 -26.23 16.06
N LYS A 32 -10.43 -27.26 16.53
CA LYS A 32 -9.96 -27.35 17.92
C LYS A 32 -8.95 -26.25 18.28
N ALA A 33 -8.13 -25.80 17.33
CA ALA A 33 -7.22 -24.67 17.53
C ALA A 33 -7.96 -23.33 17.66
N PHE A 34 -9.06 -23.14 16.92
CA PHE A 34 -9.94 -21.98 17.09
C PHE A 34 -10.68 -21.99 18.44
N ASN A 35 -11.10 -23.17 18.91
CA ASN A 35 -11.78 -23.34 20.20
C ASN A 35 -10.84 -23.38 21.41
N ALA A 36 -9.52 -23.48 21.21
CA ALA A 36 -8.53 -23.38 22.29
C ALA A 36 -8.21 -21.92 22.66
N LEU A 37 -8.67 -20.94 21.88
CA LEU A 37 -8.46 -19.51 22.09
C LEU A 37 -9.58 -18.85 22.92
N THR A 38 -10.49 -19.64 23.50
CA THR A 38 -11.70 -19.10 24.17
C THR A 38 -11.44 -18.50 25.56
N GLU A 39 -10.26 -18.70 26.15
CA GLU A 39 -9.87 -17.97 27.37
C GLU A 39 -8.99 -16.77 27.03
N GLN A 40 -9.58 -15.79 26.32
CA GLN A 40 -9.07 -14.42 26.39
C GLN A 40 -9.42 -13.87 27.77
N THR A 41 -8.42 -13.76 28.64
CA THR A 41 -8.53 -12.92 29.85
C THR A 41 -8.95 -11.51 29.41
N PRO A 42 -9.98 -10.90 30.02
CA PRO A 42 -10.35 -9.53 29.67
C PRO A 42 -9.14 -8.62 29.85
N LEU A 43 -8.96 -7.67 28.92
CA LEU A 43 -7.99 -6.59 29.04
C LEU A 43 -8.23 -5.91 30.40
N ARG A 44 -7.39 -6.23 31.39
CA ARG A 44 -7.26 -5.38 32.57
C ARG A 44 -6.62 -4.10 32.07
N ASP A 45 -7.25 -2.97 32.38
CA ASP A 45 -6.63 -1.65 32.29
C ASP A 45 -5.39 -1.63 33.18
N PHE A 46 -4.27 -2.12 32.63
CA PHE A 46 -2.96 -1.76 33.13
C PHE A 46 -2.81 -0.28 32.78
N ASN A 47 -3.24 0.57 33.71
CA ASN A 47 -2.75 1.92 33.87
C ASN A 47 -1.23 1.84 34.09
N MET A 48 -0.49 1.64 33.00
CA MET A 48 0.92 1.97 32.94
C MET A 48 0.96 3.49 32.96
N GLY A 49 1.21 4.06 34.13
CA GLY A 49 1.54 5.47 34.25
C GLY A 49 2.64 5.80 33.25
N GLN A 50 2.48 6.89 32.50
CA GLN A 50 3.53 7.40 31.62
C GLN A 50 4.81 7.54 32.45
N PRO A 51 5.90 6.82 32.13
CA PRO A 51 7.19 7.19 32.68
C PRO A 51 7.65 8.38 31.87
N GLU A 52 7.62 9.56 32.48
CA GLU A 52 8.32 10.71 31.94
C GLU A 52 9.82 10.34 31.83
N GLY A 53 10.32 10.27 30.60
CA GLY A 53 11.75 10.41 30.30
C GLY A 53 12.67 9.19 30.45
N GLN A 54 12.17 7.97 30.65
CA GLN A 54 13.05 6.79 30.65
C GLN A 54 13.35 6.29 29.22
N VAL A 55 14.61 6.40 28.80
CA VAL A 55 15.14 5.72 27.61
C VAL A 55 15.04 4.21 27.85
N SER A 56 14.21 3.52 27.07
CA SER A 56 14.09 2.06 27.16
C SER A 56 15.36 1.41 26.61
N THR A 57 16.21 0.91 27.51
CA THR A 57 17.48 0.26 27.13
C THR A 57 17.19 -1.03 26.37
N GLY A 58 17.48 -1.05 25.06
CA GLY A 58 17.33 -2.23 24.18
C GLY A 58 16.17 -2.15 23.19
N VAL A 59 15.29 -1.16 23.29
CA VAL A 59 14.27 -0.88 22.26
C VAL A 59 14.87 0.12 21.28
N ILE A 60 14.72 -0.11 19.98
CA ILE A 60 15.23 0.75 18.91
C ILE A 60 14.09 1.41 18.11
N ILE A 61 14.42 2.36 17.22
CA ILE A 61 13.44 3.11 16.45
C ILE A 61 12.57 2.18 15.59
N SER A 62 13.15 1.16 14.96
CA SER A 62 12.39 0.20 14.12
C SER A 62 11.28 -0.54 14.90
N ASP A 63 11.46 -0.76 16.21
CA ASP A 63 10.47 -1.41 17.09
C ASP A 63 9.25 -0.55 17.44
N VAL A 64 9.43 0.78 17.46
CA VAL A 64 8.41 1.73 17.94
C VAL A 64 7.74 2.50 16.81
N ILE A 65 8.49 2.88 15.77
CA ILE A 65 8.02 3.80 14.73
C ILE A 65 6.76 3.29 13.99
N GLY A 66 6.63 1.98 13.83
CA GLY A 66 5.46 1.36 13.19
C GLY A 66 4.22 1.23 14.08
N LYS A 67 4.34 1.46 15.40
CA LYS A 67 3.23 1.39 16.36
C LYS A 67 2.50 2.72 16.51
N THR A 68 3.19 3.83 16.20
CA THR A 68 2.69 5.19 16.36
C THR A 68 1.68 5.55 15.27
N GLN A 69 0.39 5.37 15.57
CA GLN A 69 -0.71 5.51 14.61
C GLN A 69 -0.73 6.87 13.91
N ASN A 70 -0.37 7.95 14.61
CA ASN A 70 -0.39 9.32 14.07
C ASN A 70 0.57 9.52 12.89
N ILE A 71 1.57 8.66 12.72
CA ILE A 71 2.60 8.77 11.67
C ILE A 71 2.65 7.53 10.76
N ALA A 72 1.63 6.66 10.82
CA ALA A 72 1.60 5.38 10.12
C ALA A 72 1.93 5.48 8.62
N ILE A 73 1.47 6.56 7.95
CA ILE A 73 1.76 6.80 6.52
C ILE A 73 3.27 7.00 6.32
N PHE A 74 3.88 7.90 7.10
CA PHE A 74 5.31 8.20 6.98
C PHE A 74 6.17 7.01 7.42
N SER A 75 5.82 6.34 8.52
CA SER A 75 6.55 5.16 8.98
C SER A 75 6.55 4.03 7.95
N GLY A 76 5.46 3.88 7.17
CA GLY A 76 5.42 2.94 6.05
C GLY A 76 6.51 3.23 5.03
N LEU A 77 6.63 4.49 4.60
CA LEU A 77 7.64 4.93 3.62
C LEU A 77 9.07 4.70 4.11
N THR A 78 9.34 4.79 5.41
CA THR A 78 10.69 4.56 5.94
C THR A 78 11.20 3.13 5.74
N ARG A 79 10.29 2.15 5.62
CA ARG A 79 10.64 0.73 5.43
C ARG A 79 11.07 0.41 4.01
N ASP A 80 10.58 1.17 3.04
CA ASP A 80 10.85 0.97 1.61
C ASP A 80 12.19 1.59 1.17
N ILE A 81 12.87 2.33 2.05
CA ILE A 81 14.12 3.04 1.75
C ILE A 81 15.27 2.44 2.55
N ASP A 82 16.11 1.62 1.91
CA ASP A 82 17.20 0.85 2.53
C ASP A 82 18.12 1.69 3.43
N ALA A 83 18.53 2.87 2.97
CA ALA A 83 19.42 3.76 3.74
C ALA A 83 18.78 4.26 5.04
N VAL A 84 17.45 4.35 5.08
CA VAL A 84 16.68 4.78 6.25
C VAL A 84 16.37 3.58 7.12
N SER A 85 15.75 2.54 6.58
CA SER A 85 15.39 1.33 7.33
C SER A 85 16.61 0.72 8.02
N GLY A 86 17.73 0.58 7.31
CA GLY A 86 18.98 0.05 7.88
C GLY A 86 19.54 0.90 9.01
N ARG A 87 19.37 2.24 8.97
CA ARG A 87 19.80 3.12 10.07
C ARG A 87 18.88 3.00 11.28
N LEU A 88 17.57 2.94 11.07
CA LEU A 88 16.60 2.87 12.18
C LEU A 88 16.64 1.51 12.90
N ASP A 89 17.08 0.46 12.21
CA ASP A 89 17.26 -0.89 12.74
C ASP A 89 18.65 -1.14 13.34
N ASP A 90 19.63 -0.26 13.10
CA ASP A 90 20.97 -0.37 13.67
C ASP A 90 21.06 0.38 15.01
N ALA A 91 21.22 -0.37 16.09
CA ALA A 91 21.36 0.17 17.45
C ALA A 91 22.60 1.07 17.63
N ALA A 92 23.61 0.96 16.76
CA ALA A 92 24.82 1.79 16.80
C ALA A 92 24.69 3.09 16.00
N GLN A 93 23.62 3.26 15.22
CA GLN A 93 23.40 4.44 14.39
C GLN A 93 22.26 5.30 14.97
N ASN A 94 22.63 6.41 15.60
CA ASN A 94 21.64 7.30 16.18
C ASN A 94 20.86 8.08 15.12
N ALA A 95 19.58 8.30 15.35
CA ALA A 95 18.74 9.14 14.51
C ALA A 95 17.65 9.89 15.28
N THR A 96 17.33 11.10 14.83
CA THR A 96 16.09 11.80 15.18
C THR A 96 15.19 11.79 13.94
N VAL A 97 14.05 11.11 14.04
CA VAL A 97 13.06 11.01 12.97
C VAL A 97 12.06 12.15 13.10
N LEU A 98 11.99 13.01 12.08
CA LEU A 98 11.04 14.11 11.99
C LEU A 98 9.81 13.67 11.19
N ALA A 99 8.91 12.92 11.82
CA ALA A 99 7.78 12.28 11.15
C ALA A 99 6.59 13.24 11.02
N PRO A 100 6.15 13.59 9.79
CA PRO A 100 4.94 14.38 9.62
C PRO A 100 3.71 13.57 10.05
N ASP A 101 2.77 14.26 10.71
CA ASP A 101 1.49 13.66 11.07
C ASP A 101 0.73 13.15 9.82
N ASN A 102 -0.11 12.13 9.97
CA ASN A 102 -0.93 11.58 8.89
C ASN A 102 -1.79 12.64 8.21
N SER A 103 -2.32 13.60 8.98
CA SER A 103 -3.08 14.73 8.44
C SER A 103 -2.21 15.60 7.52
N VAL A 104 -0.95 15.83 7.89
CA VAL A 104 0.03 16.53 7.07
C VAL A 104 0.35 15.74 5.81
N MET A 105 0.62 14.44 5.95
CA MET A 105 0.93 13.55 4.82
C MET A 105 -0.21 13.46 3.78
N ARG A 106 -1.47 13.47 4.24
CA ARG A 106 -2.65 13.45 3.37
C ARG A 106 -2.88 14.79 2.65
N ASN A 107 -2.53 15.90 3.30
CA ASN A 107 -2.75 17.25 2.80
C ASN A 107 -1.50 17.87 2.14
N LEU A 108 -0.49 17.05 1.79
CA LEU A 108 0.65 17.53 1.03
C LEU A 108 0.18 18.15 -0.28
N LYS A 109 0.76 19.29 -0.64
CA LYS A 109 0.44 20.00 -1.90
C LYS A 109 0.73 19.13 -3.12
N ARG A 110 1.70 18.22 -3.02
CA ARG A 110 2.15 17.29 -4.05
C ARG A 110 2.47 15.95 -3.41
N LYS A 111 2.44 14.88 -4.19
CA LYS A 111 2.81 13.56 -3.68
C LYS A 111 4.31 13.51 -3.34
N PRO A 112 4.73 12.73 -2.34
CA PRO A 112 6.15 12.60 -1.98
C PRO A 112 7.09 12.14 -3.10
N TRP A 113 6.57 11.47 -4.13
CA TRP A 113 7.32 10.99 -5.29
C TRP A 113 7.31 11.96 -6.49
N GLU A 114 6.59 13.08 -6.38
CA GLU A 114 6.51 14.10 -7.42
C GLU A 114 7.50 15.24 -7.14
N ASP A 115 8.20 15.69 -8.18
CA ASP A 115 9.12 16.82 -8.17
C ASP A 115 8.69 17.83 -9.26
N PRO A 116 8.54 19.13 -8.95
CA PRO A 116 8.31 20.16 -9.96
C PRO A 116 9.30 20.11 -11.14
N GLU A 117 10.58 19.88 -10.88
CA GLU A 117 11.64 19.91 -11.90
C GLU A 117 11.46 18.78 -12.94
N ASP A 118 10.87 17.65 -12.53
CA ASP A 118 10.55 16.55 -13.42
C ASP A 118 9.43 16.91 -14.40
N TYR A 119 8.39 17.61 -13.95
CA TYR A 119 7.33 18.08 -14.85
C TYR A 119 7.84 19.14 -15.82
N ASP A 120 8.74 20.02 -15.36
CA ASP A 120 9.37 21.02 -16.22
C ASP A 120 10.24 20.36 -17.31
N SER A 121 10.88 19.22 -16.99
CA SER A 121 11.78 18.51 -17.90
C SER A 121 11.09 17.50 -18.81
N PHE A 122 10.07 16.79 -18.32
CA PHE A 122 9.46 15.63 -18.97
C PHE A 122 7.95 15.79 -19.25
N GLY A 123 7.33 16.88 -18.81
CA GLY A 123 5.91 17.14 -19.02
C GLY A 123 5.00 16.25 -18.17
N ALA A 124 3.72 16.13 -18.57
CA ALA A 124 2.70 15.39 -17.81
C ALA A 124 3.01 13.89 -17.63
N SER A 125 3.78 13.30 -18.56
CA SER A 125 4.22 11.90 -18.55
C SER A 125 5.53 11.69 -17.78
N ALA A 126 5.93 12.63 -16.91
CA ALA A 126 7.19 12.56 -16.17
C ALA A 126 7.40 11.28 -15.36
N TYR A 127 6.33 10.57 -15.00
CA TYR A 127 6.38 9.33 -14.21
C TYR A 127 5.86 8.11 -14.96
N GLU A 128 5.69 8.18 -16.28
CA GLU A 128 5.28 7.04 -17.09
C GLU A 128 6.49 6.17 -17.51
N GLY A 129 6.28 4.85 -17.50
CA GLY A 129 7.29 3.85 -17.85
C GLY A 129 8.42 3.70 -16.83
N SER A 130 9.33 2.76 -17.07
CA SER A 130 10.37 2.38 -16.11
C SER A 130 11.28 3.54 -15.68
N SER A 131 11.64 4.44 -16.60
CA SER A 131 12.41 5.64 -16.26
C SER A 131 11.64 6.62 -15.37
N GLY A 132 10.32 6.68 -15.53
CA GLY A 132 9.44 7.47 -14.68
C GLY A 132 9.30 6.89 -13.28
N GLU A 133 9.13 5.57 -13.18
CA GLU A 133 9.12 4.83 -11.91
C GLU A 133 10.42 5.04 -11.13
N ASP A 134 11.58 4.98 -11.81
CA ASP A 134 12.88 5.25 -11.19
C ASP A 134 13.02 6.67 -10.67
N ARG A 135 12.47 7.68 -11.37
CA ARG A 135 12.43 9.06 -10.87
C ARG A 135 11.55 9.17 -9.64
N ALA A 136 10.33 8.64 -9.71
CA ALA A 136 9.39 8.62 -8.60
C ALA A 136 10.00 7.98 -7.34
N ARG A 137 10.69 6.85 -7.50
CA ARG A 137 11.39 6.15 -6.43
C ARG A 137 12.51 7.00 -5.80
N LYS A 138 13.34 7.66 -6.62
CA LYS A 138 14.40 8.57 -6.13
C LYS A 138 13.84 9.78 -5.39
N ASN A 139 12.73 10.34 -5.89
CA ASN A 139 12.06 11.46 -5.24
C ASN A 139 11.51 11.05 -3.88
N LEU A 140 10.87 9.88 -3.81
CA LEU A 140 10.38 9.31 -2.55
C LEU A 140 11.53 9.07 -1.55
N GLU A 141 12.63 8.48 -2.00
CA GLU A 141 13.84 8.29 -1.19
C GLU A 141 14.34 9.62 -0.62
N ARG A 142 14.51 10.63 -1.47
CA ARG A 142 14.96 11.97 -1.08
C ARG A 142 13.98 12.62 -0.09
N PHE A 143 12.68 12.45 -0.30
CA PHE A 143 11.65 12.95 0.61
C PHE A 143 11.77 12.31 2.00
N VAL A 144 11.92 10.99 2.09
CA VAL A 144 12.05 10.31 3.39
C VAL A 144 13.36 10.71 4.07
N GLN A 145 14.48 10.64 3.35
CA GLN A 145 15.82 10.95 3.88
C GLN A 145 15.92 12.37 4.46
N ARG A 146 15.18 13.35 3.94
CA ARG A 146 15.21 14.71 4.49
C ARG A 146 14.58 14.83 5.87
N HIS A 147 13.78 13.85 6.29
CA HIS A 147 13.17 13.81 7.62
C HIS A 147 14.01 13.01 8.62
N ILE A 148 15.17 12.49 8.21
CA ILE A 148 16.05 11.72 9.08
C ILE A 148 17.27 12.57 9.40
N VAL A 149 17.38 12.97 10.67
CA VAL A 149 18.58 13.62 11.21
C VAL A 149 19.45 12.51 11.79
N PRO A 150 20.69 12.30 11.31
CA PRO A 150 21.55 11.19 11.74
C PRO A 150 22.24 11.46 13.10
N GLU A 151 21.51 12.06 14.03
CA GLU A 151 22.00 12.42 15.35
C GLU A 151 20.86 12.33 16.38
N SER A 152 21.15 11.75 17.53
CA SER A 152 20.29 11.76 18.70
C SER A 152 21.12 11.42 19.95
N PRO A 153 20.89 12.08 21.11
CA PRO A 153 20.04 13.25 21.29
C PRO A 153 20.53 14.44 20.47
N TRP A 154 19.60 15.27 19.98
CA TRP A 154 19.91 16.40 19.10
C TRP A 154 19.78 17.73 19.85
N ASP A 155 20.90 18.41 20.06
CA ASP A 155 20.99 19.64 20.86
C ASP A 155 20.37 20.87 20.17
N GLU A 156 19.85 21.80 20.97
CA GLU A 156 19.25 23.05 20.48
C GLU A 156 20.27 23.91 19.73
N GLY A 157 19.85 24.50 18.61
CA GLY A 157 20.69 25.35 17.76
C GLY A 157 21.78 24.60 16.98
N LYS A 158 21.97 23.30 17.24
CA LYS A 158 22.96 22.50 16.52
C LYS A 158 22.49 22.19 15.10
N LYS A 159 23.25 22.69 14.14
CA LYS A 159 23.03 22.46 12.71
C LYS A 159 23.55 21.09 12.30
N VAL A 160 22.67 20.28 11.71
CA VAL A 160 22.98 18.93 11.27
C VAL A 160 22.46 18.75 9.84
N LYS A 161 23.21 17.99 9.02
CA LYS A 161 22.72 17.59 7.70
C LYS A 161 21.87 16.34 7.83
N THR A 162 20.66 16.41 7.31
CA THR A 162 19.76 15.24 7.10
C THR A 162 20.42 14.23 6.16
N LEU A 163 19.88 13.01 6.08
CA LEU A 163 20.38 12.01 5.13
C LEU A 163 20.27 12.49 3.66
N ALA A 164 19.30 13.35 3.35
CA ALA A 164 19.19 13.98 2.03
C ALA A 164 20.15 15.17 1.83
N GLY A 165 21.00 15.48 2.81
CA GLY A 165 22.00 16.55 2.75
C GLY A 165 21.51 17.96 3.12
N ASN A 166 20.23 18.13 3.46
CA ASN A 166 19.69 19.43 3.87
C ASN A 166 20.15 19.77 5.29
N GLU A 167 20.64 21.00 5.51
CA GLU A 167 20.99 21.50 6.83
C GLU A 167 19.73 21.92 7.60
N VAL A 168 19.53 21.34 8.78
CA VAL A 168 18.43 21.64 9.70
C VAL A 168 18.97 21.87 11.11
N TRP A 169 18.28 22.69 11.88
CA TRP A 169 18.49 22.88 13.32
C TRP A 169 17.13 23.06 13.98
N TRP A 170 17.03 22.82 15.28
CA TRP A 170 15.83 23.20 16.02
C TRP A 170 16.14 24.31 17.01
N GLU A 171 15.14 25.12 17.29
CA GLU A 171 15.19 26.20 18.27
C GLU A 171 13.85 26.24 19.03
N SER A 172 13.89 26.65 20.28
CA SER A 172 12.70 26.91 21.10
C SER A 172 12.31 28.37 20.93
N LYS A 173 11.13 28.62 20.37
CA LYS A 173 10.53 29.95 20.27
C LYS A 173 9.17 29.93 20.95
N ASP A 174 8.98 30.80 21.93
CA ASP A 174 7.74 30.92 22.70
C ASP A 174 7.31 29.61 23.39
N GLY A 175 8.29 28.80 23.83
CA GLY A 175 8.05 27.48 24.42
C GLY A 175 7.71 26.38 23.40
N GLN A 176 7.70 26.70 22.11
CA GLN A 176 7.42 25.76 21.02
C GLN A 176 8.70 25.44 20.26
N LYS A 177 9.00 24.14 20.14
CA LYS A 177 10.16 23.63 19.41
C LYS A 177 9.88 23.72 17.90
N LYS A 178 10.77 24.40 17.16
CA LYS A 178 10.63 24.61 15.70
C LYS A 178 11.87 24.17 14.96
N ILE A 179 11.67 23.41 13.88
CA ILE A 179 12.72 22.98 12.96
C ILE A 179 12.91 24.05 11.89
N GLN A 180 14.14 24.49 11.74
CA GLN A 180 14.59 25.47 10.77
C GLN A 180 15.34 24.80 9.61
N PRO A 181 15.40 25.45 8.43
CA PRO A 181 14.91 26.80 8.10
C PRO A 181 13.41 26.89 7.77
N GLY A 182 12.68 25.77 7.78
CA GLY A 182 11.27 25.73 7.36
C GLY A 182 10.26 26.25 8.38
N ASN A 183 10.70 26.66 9.57
CA ASN A 183 9.84 27.04 10.70
C ASN A 183 8.75 25.98 11.01
N VAL A 184 9.14 24.70 10.96
CA VAL A 184 8.25 23.55 11.13
C VAL A 184 8.07 23.26 12.61
N GLU A 185 6.83 23.29 13.10
CA GLU A 185 6.51 22.99 14.50
C GLU A 185 6.71 21.51 14.82
N VAL A 186 7.36 21.22 15.94
CA VAL A 186 7.33 19.88 16.57
C VAL A 186 6.13 19.83 17.51
N THR A 187 5.15 19.02 17.16
CA THR A 187 3.89 18.91 17.92
C THR A 187 4.06 18.05 19.17
N SER A 188 4.87 16.99 19.08
CA SER A 188 5.18 16.10 20.20
C SER A 188 6.41 15.25 19.91
N ILE A 189 6.97 14.63 20.96
CA ILE A 189 7.96 13.56 20.83
C ILE A 189 7.21 12.27 21.13
N ALA A 190 7.02 11.43 20.12
CA ALA A 190 6.28 10.19 20.25
C ALA A 190 7.04 9.18 21.11
N ASP A 191 8.34 9.02 20.83
CA ASP A 191 9.15 7.99 21.46
C ASP A 191 10.61 8.46 21.65
N LYS A 192 11.23 7.97 22.72
CA LYS A 192 12.67 8.07 23.01
C LYS A 192 13.21 6.67 23.31
N VAL A 193 14.12 6.20 22.47
CA VAL A 193 14.62 4.83 22.41
C VAL A 193 16.15 4.83 22.35
N SER A 194 16.78 3.65 22.37
CA SER A 194 18.23 3.57 22.57
C SER A 194 19.06 4.17 21.43
N ASN A 195 18.60 4.03 20.18
CA ASN A 195 19.24 4.62 18.99
C ASN A 195 18.53 5.91 18.51
N GLY A 196 17.66 6.50 19.33
CA GLY A 196 17.28 7.90 19.16
C GLY A 196 15.83 8.24 19.45
N GLU A 197 15.26 9.15 18.66
CA GLU A 197 13.97 9.78 18.99
C GLU A 197 13.05 9.89 17.77
N VAL A 198 11.74 9.79 18.00
CA VAL A 198 10.70 10.01 16.98
C VAL A 198 9.90 11.25 17.34
N TRP A 199 10.06 12.31 16.55
CA TRP A 199 9.40 13.59 16.73
C TRP A 199 8.28 13.74 15.71
N ILE A 200 7.08 14.08 16.16
CA ILE A 200 5.95 14.38 15.28
C ILE A 200 6.01 15.85 14.91
N VAL A 201 5.95 16.14 13.61
CA VAL A 201 6.00 17.51 13.07
C VAL A 201 4.69 17.92 12.42
N GLY A 202 4.30 19.18 12.63
CA GLY A 202 3.05 19.78 12.15
C GLY A 202 3.09 20.19 10.67
N SER A 203 4.23 20.05 10.00
CA SER A 203 4.34 20.17 8.56
C SER A 203 5.44 19.25 8.03
N SER A 204 5.34 18.88 6.76
CA SER A 204 6.46 18.26 6.07
C SER A 204 7.59 19.27 6.05
N LEU A 205 8.84 18.80 6.12
CA LEU A 205 9.96 19.65 5.76
C LEU A 205 9.75 20.17 4.30
N ALA A 206 10.52 21.13 3.83
CA ALA A 206 10.39 21.57 2.44
C ALA A 206 11.69 21.23 1.72
N SER A 207 11.61 20.93 0.42
CA SER A 207 12.83 20.92 -0.38
C SER A 207 13.42 22.35 -0.44
N ARG A 208 14.73 22.46 -0.71
CA ARG A 208 15.38 23.77 -0.83
C ARG A 208 14.74 24.67 -1.90
N ALA A 209 14.13 24.06 -2.93
CA ALA A 209 13.38 24.75 -3.98
C ALA A 209 11.98 25.20 -3.52
N GLU A 210 11.33 24.45 -2.63
CA GLU A 210 10.03 24.82 -2.06
C GLU A 210 10.13 25.97 -1.06
N LEU A 211 11.23 26.10 -0.31
CA LEU A 211 11.46 27.24 0.60
C LEU A 211 11.56 28.58 -0.13
N SER A 212 12.05 28.58 -1.38
CA SER A 212 12.04 29.76 -2.25
C SER A 212 10.64 30.10 -2.79
N ILE A 213 9.80 29.10 -3.07
CA ILE A 213 8.49 29.28 -3.72
C ILE A 213 7.37 29.54 -2.70
N SER A 214 7.49 29.01 -1.47
CA SER A 214 6.45 29.11 -0.43
C SER A 214 6.24 30.52 0.11
N ARG A 215 7.08 31.49 -0.27
CA ARG A 215 6.91 32.89 0.08
C ARG A 215 5.72 33.55 -0.60
N GLU A 216 5.09 32.91 -1.60
CA GLU A 216 4.20 33.64 -2.52
C GLU A 216 2.80 33.07 -2.82
N LEU A 217 2.38 31.87 -2.39
CA LEU A 217 1.01 31.41 -2.73
C LEU A 217 0.29 30.55 -1.67
N LYS A 218 -0.86 31.07 -1.20
CA LYS A 218 -1.88 30.36 -0.41
C LYS A 218 -3.06 30.03 -1.34
N LEU A 219 -3.16 28.77 -1.79
CA LEU A 219 -4.28 28.30 -2.62
C LEU A 219 -5.41 27.73 -1.73
N PRO A 220 -6.70 27.90 -2.11
CA PRO A 220 -7.82 27.40 -1.34
C PRO A 220 -7.97 25.88 -1.43
N SER A 221 -8.42 25.25 -0.34
CA SER A 221 -8.64 23.80 -0.23
C SER A 221 -9.88 23.33 -1.00
N LEU A 222 -9.76 22.23 -1.74
CA LEU A 222 -10.87 21.54 -2.40
C LEU A 222 -11.78 20.82 -1.39
N PRO A 223 -13.09 20.66 -1.67
CA PRO A 223 -14.04 20.03 -0.76
C PRO A 223 -13.78 18.51 -0.54
N PRO A 224 -14.25 17.93 0.59
CA PRO A 224 -13.85 16.59 1.06
C PRO A 224 -14.19 15.42 0.12
N LEU A 225 -15.27 15.55 -0.66
CA LEU A 225 -15.70 14.50 -1.60
C LEU A 225 -14.70 14.30 -2.76
N TYR A 226 -13.86 15.31 -3.02
CA TYR A 226 -12.81 15.29 -4.04
C TYR A 226 -11.47 14.73 -3.53
N GLN A 227 -11.39 14.37 -2.23
CA GLN A 227 -10.13 13.99 -1.58
C GLN A 227 -10.02 12.48 -1.29
N ASP A 228 -10.99 11.64 -1.69
CA ASP A 228 -10.86 10.17 -1.58
C ASP A 228 -10.02 9.64 -2.76
N PRO A 229 -8.77 9.19 -2.53
CA PRO A 229 -7.89 8.71 -3.59
C PRO A 229 -8.35 7.40 -4.23
N ARG A 230 -9.39 6.74 -3.69
CA ARG A 230 -9.98 5.53 -4.26
C ARG A 230 -11.03 5.84 -5.32
N GLN A 231 -11.39 7.11 -5.51
CA GLN A 231 -12.45 7.49 -6.43
C GLN A 231 -11.86 8.05 -7.72
N TYR A 232 -11.93 7.27 -8.80
CA TYR A 232 -11.59 7.75 -10.14
C TYR A 232 -12.59 8.84 -10.56
N VAL A 233 -12.09 10.05 -10.83
CA VAL A 233 -12.87 11.17 -11.39
C VAL A 233 -12.26 11.55 -12.74
N PRO A 234 -12.99 11.42 -13.86
CA PRO A 234 -12.46 11.80 -15.17
C PRO A 234 -12.30 13.34 -15.26
N ALA A 235 -11.51 13.82 -16.22
CA ALA A 235 -11.23 15.26 -16.40
C ALA A 235 -12.49 16.13 -16.60
N THR A 236 -13.60 15.52 -17.03
CA THR A 236 -14.91 16.17 -17.20
C THR A 236 -15.77 16.20 -15.93
N GLY A 237 -15.28 15.61 -14.81
CA GLY A 237 -16.00 15.49 -13.55
C GLY A 237 -16.89 14.24 -13.45
N GLN A 238 -17.46 14.02 -12.26
CA GLN A 238 -18.40 12.91 -12.02
C GLN A 238 -19.71 13.18 -12.78
N SER A 239 -20.19 12.18 -13.52
CA SER A 239 -21.52 12.20 -14.14
C SER A 239 -22.39 11.10 -13.57
N TRP A 240 -23.66 11.41 -13.32
CA TRP A 240 -24.64 10.45 -12.81
C TRP A 240 -25.52 9.96 -13.95
N THR A 241 -25.88 8.67 -13.91
CA THR A 241 -26.81 8.05 -14.85
C THR A 241 -27.80 7.19 -14.07
N SER A 242 -28.84 6.71 -14.75
CA SER A 242 -29.81 5.77 -14.19
C SER A 242 -29.87 4.52 -15.06
N LEU A 243 -30.37 3.41 -14.52
CA LEU A 243 -30.64 2.19 -15.29
C LEU A 243 -31.49 2.52 -16.53
N ARG A 244 -32.57 3.30 -16.36
CA ARG A 244 -33.46 3.74 -17.45
C ARG A 244 -32.72 4.50 -18.56
N THR A 245 -31.72 5.30 -18.20
CA THR A 245 -30.90 6.09 -19.13
C THR A 245 -29.86 5.22 -19.83
N ALA A 246 -29.32 4.20 -19.15
CA ALA A 246 -28.28 3.33 -19.68
C ALA A 246 -28.83 2.24 -20.62
N LEU A 247 -29.99 1.65 -20.31
CA LEU A 247 -30.59 0.52 -21.04
C LEU A 247 -30.66 0.66 -22.57
N PRO A 248 -31.00 1.83 -23.17
CA PRO A 248 -31.09 1.94 -24.63
C PRO A 248 -29.72 1.94 -25.34
N THR A 249 -28.62 2.12 -24.59
CA THR A 249 -27.29 2.40 -25.15
C THR A 249 -26.21 1.42 -24.68
N GLN A 250 -26.52 0.55 -23.72
CA GLN A 250 -25.59 -0.37 -23.08
C GLN A 250 -26.13 -1.79 -23.15
N LYS A 251 -25.23 -2.77 -23.28
CA LYS A 251 -25.57 -4.19 -23.28
C LYS A 251 -24.38 -4.98 -22.71
N ASN A 252 -24.67 -6.05 -21.98
CA ASN A 252 -23.66 -7.04 -21.59
C ASN A 252 -23.53 -8.09 -22.70
N ASN A 253 -22.30 -8.36 -23.12
CA ASN A 253 -21.96 -9.50 -23.95
C ASN A 253 -21.42 -10.63 -23.06
N PHE A 254 -21.68 -11.87 -23.43
CA PHE A 254 -21.18 -13.03 -22.68
C PHE A 254 -20.44 -13.95 -23.65
N GLU A 255 -19.12 -13.90 -23.60
CA GLU A 255 -18.24 -14.69 -24.46
C GLU A 255 -17.57 -15.78 -23.64
N THR A 256 -17.55 -17.02 -24.14
CA THR A 256 -16.81 -18.09 -23.48
C THR A 256 -15.39 -18.10 -24.04
N ASP A 257 -14.38 -18.14 -23.16
CA ASP A 257 -13.00 -18.28 -23.61
C ASP A 257 -12.85 -19.58 -24.41
N SER A 258 -12.27 -19.47 -25.61
CA SER A 258 -12.12 -20.57 -26.55
C SER A 258 -10.83 -21.36 -26.34
N HIS A 259 -9.90 -20.84 -25.52
CA HIS A 259 -8.67 -21.56 -25.17
C HIS A 259 -8.82 -22.49 -23.98
N ASP A 260 -10.00 -22.55 -23.34
CA ASP A 260 -10.12 -23.41 -22.19
C ASP A 260 -11.53 -23.86 -21.76
N PRO A 261 -11.91 -25.14 -22.00
CA PRO A 261 -12.90 -25.80 -21.16
C PRO A 261 -12.27 -26.58 -19.98
N GLU A 262 -10.93 -26.73 -19.88
CA GLU A 262 -10.16 -27.26 -18.74
C GLU A 262 -8.61 -27.17 -18.92
N SER A 263 -7.96 -26.13 -18.38
CA SER A 263 -6.50 -25.91 -18.46
C SER A 263 -5.99 -25.87 -17.04
N THR A 264 -5.80 -27.07 -16.54
CA THR A 264 -4.46 -27.44 -16.11
C THR A 264 -4.10 -28.68 -16.93
N THR A 265 -3.18 -28.55 -17.90
CA THR A 265 -2.32 -29.61 -18.47
C THR A 265 -2.98 -31.02 -18.70
N SER A 266 -3.39 -31.38 -19.93
CA SER A 266 -4.17 -32.63 -20.32
C SER A 266 -3.34 -33.95 -20.48
N PRO A 267 -3.87 -35.18 -20.88
CA PRO A 267 -5.27 -35.72 -21.12
C PRO A 267 -5.52 -37.21 -20.58
N PRO A 268 -6.55 -38.08 -20.94
CA PRO A 268 -7.80 -37.97 -21.79
C PRO A 268 -9.17 -38.64 -21.31
N ARG A 269 -10.30 -38.13 -21.90
CA ARG A 269 -11.62 -38.75 -22.34
C ARG A 269 -12.86 -38.87 -21.38
N PRO A 270 -14.12 -38.87 -21.90
CA PRO A 270 -15.02 -37.70 -22.02
C PRO A 270 -16.39 -37.84 -21.29
N ASP A 271 -16.94 -36.74 -20.75
CA ASP A 271 -18.34 -36.69 -20.26
C ASP A 271 -19.19 -35.77 -21.18
N PRO A 272 -20.33 -36.24 -21.72
CA PRO A 272 -21.25 -35.45 -22.56
C PRO A 272 -21.96 -34.27 -21.85
N ARG A 273 -21.65 -33.97 -20.58
CA ARG A 273 -22.24 -32.85 -19.80
C ARG A 273 -21.32 -31.64 -19.58
N ARG A 274 -20.10 -31.64 -20.12
CA ARG A 274 -19.15 -30.54 -19.91
C ARG A 274 -19.42 -29.37 -20.86
N THR A 275 -20.37 -28.52 -20.48
CA THR A 275 -20.42 -27.12 -20.92
C THR A 275 -19.90 -26.28 -19.77
N ALA A 276 -18.77 -25.59 -19.92
CA ALA A 276 -18.31 -24.56 -18.98
C ALA A 276 -18.79 -23.20 -19.50
N PRO A 277 -19.76 -22.50 -18.88
CA PRO A 277 -20.34 -21.32 -19.50
C PRO A 277 -19.82 -19.98 -18.94
N GLY A 278 -19.11 -19.25 -19.81
CA GLY A 278 -19.18 -17.78 -19.95
C GLY A 278 -18.25 -16.90 -19.12
N LEU A 279 -17.36 -16.16 -19.80
CA LEU A 279 -16.92 -14.83 -19.37
C LEU A 279 -17.97 -13.80 -19.82
N ALA A 280 -18.17 -12.73 -19.05
CA ALA A 280 -18.89 -11.55 -19.51
C ALA A 280 -17.90 -10.50 -20.05
N ASP A 281 -18.22 -9.89 -21.18
CA ASP A 281 -17.54 -8.72 -21.73
C ASP A 281 -18.58 -7.60 -21.92
N THR A 282 -18.32 -6.41 -21.39
CA THR A 282 -19.21 -5.26 -21.58
C THR A 282 -18.64 -4.39 -22.70
N THR A 283 -19.18 -4.50 -23.91
CA THR A 283 -18.74 -3.67 -25.04
C THR A 283 -19.88 -2.83 -25.63
N THR A 284 -19.66 -1.52 -25.74
CA THR A 284 -20.22 -0.70 -26.83
C THR A 284 -19.20 0.34 -27.30
N THR A 285 -19.21 0.59 -28.61
CA THR A 285 -18.24 1.31 -29.45
C THR A 285 -18.10 2.82 -29.24
N ARG A 286 -18.49 3.38 -28.07
CA ARG A 286 -18.24 4.82 -27.80
C ARG A 286 -18.22 5.27 -26.34
N LYS A 287 -18.82 4.55 -25.38
CA LYS A 287 -18.79 4.98 -23.97
C LYS A 287 -19.04 3.79 -23.04
N GLN A 288 -17.99 3.35 -22.36
CA GLN A 288 -18.05 2.33 -21.33
C GLN A 288 -18.87 2.84 -20.15
N LEU A 289 -19.79 2.01 -19.62
CA LEU A 289 -20.55 2.33 -18.41
C LEU A 289 -19.68 2.06 -17.18
N GLY A 290 -19.66 3.00 -16.22
CA GLY A 290 -18.78 2.90 -15.06
C GLY A 290 -17.30 2.92 -15.46
N ILE A 291 -16.48 2.16 -14.74
CA ILE A 291 -15.04 1.99 -15.03
C ILE A 291 -14.74 0.81 -15.97
N GLY A 292 -15.78 0.17 -16.53
CA GLY A 292 -15.57 -0.99 -17.39
C GLY A 292 -15.42 -2.32 -16.69
N GLU A 293 -16.12 -2.48 -15.57
CA GLU A 293 -16.07 -3.67 -14.74
C GLU A 293 -16.60 -4.90 -15.51
N ARG A 294 -16.02 -6.07 -15.20
CA ARG A 294 -16.37 -7.36 -15.79
C ARG A 294 -16.69 -8.34 -14.67
N ALA A 295 -17.66 -9.22 -14.90
CA ALA A 295 -17.96 -10.32 -13.99
C ALA A 295 -17.68 -11.68 -14.61
N ILE A 296 -17.41 -12.64 -13.72
CA ILE A 296 -17.23 -14.06 -14.03
C ILE A 296 -18.47 -14.80 -13.53
N LEU A 297 -19.11 -15.58 -14.40
CA LEU A 297 -20.22 -16.43 -13.98
C LEU A 297 -19.69 -17.83 -13.64
N LEU A 298 -19.77 -18.20 -12.36
CA LEU A 298 -19.42 -19.52 -11.87
C LEU A 298 -20.69 -20.35 -11.73
N GLN A 299 -20.76 -21.46 -12.47
CA GLN A 299 -21.87 -22.41 -12.35
C GLN A 299 -21.50 -23.53 -11.41
N THR A 300 -22.40 -23.85 -10.48
CA THR A 300 -22.22 -24.96 -9.55
C THR A 300 -23.49 -25.80 -9.49
N THR A 301 -23.37 -27.03 -8.98
CA THR A 301 -24.51 -27.93 -8.74
C THR A 301 -25.50 -27.40 -7.69
N HIS A 302 -25.16 -26.32 -7.00
CA HIS A 302 -26.00 -25.68 -5.98
C HIS A 302 -26.51 -24.30 -6.41
N GLY A 303 -26.25 -23.89 -7.65
CA GLY A 303 -26.65 -22.61 -8.21
C GLY A 303 -25.49 -21.83 -8.84
N ASN A 304 -25.83 -20.68 -9.43
CA ASN A 304 -24.89 -19.81 -10.11
C ASN A 304 -24.39 -18.70 -9.19
N VAL A 305 -23.08 -18.43 -9.23
CA VAL A 305 -22.45 -17.30 -8.54
C VAL A 305 -21.92 -16.34 -9.60
N LEU A 306 -22.47 -15.13 -9.64
CA LEU A 306 -21.87 -14.04 -10.39
C LEU A 306 -20.79 -13.40 -9.51
N TRP A 307 -19.54 -13.65 -9.87
CA TRP A 307 -18.37 -13.17 -9.16
C TRP A 307 -17.88 -11.86 -9.81
N ASP A 308 -17.68 -10.85 -8.96
CA ASP A 308 -17.41 -9.45 -9.30
C ASP A 308 -18.65 -8.62 -9.74
N LEU A 309 -18.55 -7.29 -9.66
CA LEU A 309 -19.64 -6.37 -9.95
C LEU A 309 -19.64 -5.96 -11.43
N ILE A 310 -20.84 -5.87 -12.03
CA ILE A 310 -21.04 -5.27 -13.36
C ILE A 310 -21.92 -4.03 -13.23
N ALA A 311 -21.58 -3.00 -13.99
CA ALA A 311 -22.25 -1.70 -13.92
C ALA A 311 -23.71 -1.73 -14.44
N LEU A 312 -24.07 -2.69 -15.30
CA LEU A 312 -25.42 -2.86 -15.83
C LEU A 312 -25.97 -4.24 -15.48
N ILE A 313 -27.12 -4.28 -14.80
CA ILE A 313 -27.91 -5.50 -14.60
C ILE A 313 -29.24 -5.30 -15.32
N ASP A 314 -29.38 -5.85 -16.51
CA ASP A 314 -30.60 -5.80 -17.33
C ASP A 314 -31.36 -7.13 -17.32
N GLN A 315 -32.59 -7.12 -17.81
CA GLN A 315 -33.43 -8.32 -17.84
C GLN A 315 -32.79 -9.45 -18.67
N ALA A 316 -32.11 -9.12 -19.77
CA ALA A 316 -31.40 -10.09 -20.58
C ALA A 316 -30.26 -10.79 -19.82
N THR A 317 -29.53 -10.07 -18.97
CA THR A 317 -28.52 -10.65 -18.06
C THR A 317 -29.17 -11.57 -17.03
N ILE A 318 -30.29 -11.16 -16.45
CA ILE A 318 -31.03 -11.98 -15.48
C ILE A 318 -31.53 -13.27 -16.13
N ASP A 319 -32.16 -13.17 -17.30
CA ASP A 319 -32.68 -14.30 -18.06
C ASP A 319 -31.55 -15.27 -18.42
N PHE A 320 -30.42 -14.75 -18.91
CA PHE A 320 -29.23 -15.54 -19.24
C PHE A 320 -28.64 -16.30 -18.03
N ILE A 321 -28.61 -15.68 -16.85
CA ILE A 321 -28.14 -16.34 -15.61
C ILE A 321 -29.12 -17.42 -15.16
N ASN A 322 -30.43 -17.16 -15.26
CA ASN A 322 -31.48 -18.08 -14.84
C ASN A 322 -31.64 -19.28 -15.78
N GLU A 323 -31.49 -19.09 -17.09
CA GLU A 323 -31.47 -20.17 -18.09
C GLU A 323 -30.36 -21.20 -17.86
N ARG A 324 -29.34 -20.79 -17.11
CA ARG A 324 -28.12 -21.52 -16.81
C ARG A 324 -28.15 -22.23 -15.45
N VAL A 325 -29.24 -22.09 -14.69
CA VAL A 325 -29.44 -22.82 -13.43
C VAL A 325 -29.95 -24.22 -13.79
N GLY A 326 -29.12 -25.24 -13.53
CA GLY A 326 -29.54 -26.64 -13.54
C GLY A 326 -30.11 -27.07 -12.19
#